data_AF-A0A5D4SLD5-F1
#
_entry.id   AF-A0A5D4SLD5-F1
#
_cell.length_a   1.000
_cell.length_b   1.000
_cell.length_c   1.000
_cell.angle_alpha   90.00
_cell.angle_beta   90.00
_cell.angle_gamma   90.00
#
_symmetry.space_group_name_H-M   'P 1'
#
loop_
_entity.id
_entity.type
_entity.pdbx_description
1 polymer ?
#
loop_
_entity_poly.entity_id
_entity_poly.type
_entity_poly.pdbx_seq_one_letter_code
_entity_poly.pdbx_strand_id
1 'polypeptide(L)'
;MRKQLEEKIYAQGYPDAKTAPIVTLEDFFEGNNDESSIGCNLMDHPGVEKFYDVLLRIRNKDNVQDVLVEIMELEDDEEYWAFSERIYVITSVNESLLGSWVTDLEPSEIDEGYAFGEPPNAPSLLPEYKVYSIWWD
;
A
#
# COMPACT_ATOMS: atom_id res chain seq x y z
N MET A 1 -0.80 17.96 1.41
CA MET A 1 -0.76 16.55 1.01
C MET A 1 0.05 15.79 2.04
N ARG A 2 1.39 15.92 2.09
CA ARG A 2 2.23 15.32 3.16
C ARG A 2 1.69 15.49 4.59
N LYS A 3 1.51 16.73 5.06
CA LYS A 3 1.02 16.98 6.43
C LYS A 3 -0.33 16.30 6.72
N GLN A 4 -1.23 16.21 5.74
CA GLN A 4 -2.53 15.54 5.91
C GLN A 4 -2.36 14.02 5.96
N LEU A 5 -1.42 13.46 5.19
CA LEU A 5 -1.02 12.06 5.27
C LEU A 5 -0.46 11.73 6.67
N GLU A 6 0.47 12.53 7.18
CA GLU A 6 1.04 12.38 8.53
C GLU A 6 -0.03 12.46 9.62
N GLU A 7 -0.95 13.42 9.55
CA GLU A 7 -2.07 13.52 10.49
C GLU A 7 -2.93 12.23 10.51
N LYS A 8 -3.16 11.61 9.35
CA LYS A 8 -3.89 10.32 9.25
C LYS A 8 -3.10 9.14 9.81
N ILE A 9 -1.77 9.17 9.65
CA ILE A 9 -0.86 8.15 10.18
C ILE A 9 -0.81 8.23 11.70
N TYR A 10 -0.60 9.43 12.27
CA TYR A 10 -0.59 9.64 13.72
C TYR A 10 -1.95 9.35 14.37
N ALA A 11 -3.06 9.61 13.68
CA ALA A 11 -4.39 9.29 14.17
C ALA A 11 -4.61 7.77 14.38
N GLN A 12 -3.81 6.92 13.74
CA GLN A 12 -3.81 5.47 13.91
C GLN A 12 -2.90 4.99 15.06
N GLY A 13 -2.19 5.90 15.72
CA GLY A 13 -1.34 5.62 16.87
C GLY A 13 0.13 5.36 16.55
N TYR A 14 0.58 5.69 15.34
CA TYR A 14 2.01 5.63 15.00
C TYR A 14 2.87 6.52 15.93
N PRO A 15 4.08 6.12 16.32
CA PRO A 15 4.74 4.83 16.04
C PRO A 15 4.44 3.74 17.08
N ASP A 16 3.64 4.03 18.11
CA ASP A 16 3.45 3.16 19.27
C ASP A 16 2.35 2.08 19.10
N ALA A 17 1.58 2.16 18.01
CA ALA A 17 0.52 1.21 17.69
C ALA A 17 1.09 -0.19 17.41
N LYS A 18 0.28 -1.23 17.69
CA LYS A 18 0.68 -2.63 17.46
C LYS A 18 0.68 -3.03 15.98
N THR A 19 -0.04 -2.29 15.15
CA THR A 19 -0.23 -2.54 13.73
C THR A 19 0.30 -1.34 12.96
N ALA A 20 0.82 -1.58 11.76
CA ALA A 20 1.23 -0.49 10.89
C ALA A 20 -0.02 0.28 10.39
N PRO A 21 0.06 1.61 10.31
CA PRO A 21 -1.02 2.42 9.79
C PRO A 21 -1.21 2.16 8.29
N ILE A 22 -2.46 2.21 7.85
CA ILE A 22 -2.84 2.10 6.44
C ILE A 22 -3.49 3.37 5.95
N VAL A 23 -3.24 3.71 4.70
CA VAL A 23 -3.78 4.91 4.05
C VAL A 23 -4.31 4.57 2.66
N THR A 24 -5.11 5.47 2.09
CA THR A 24 -5.61 5.31 0.72
C THR A 24 -4.50 5.52 -0.30
N LEU A 25 -4.71 5.05 -1.54
CA LEU A 25 -3.79 5.36 -2.64
C LEU A 25 -3.64 6.87 -2.83
N GLU A 26 -4.73 7.64 -2.75
CA GLU A 26 -4.68 9.10 -2.92
C GLU A 26 -3.82 9.77 -1.86
N ASP A 27 -3.99 9.34 -0.60
CA ASP A 27 -3.23 9.90 0.52
C ASP A 27 -1.73 9.70 0.37
N PHE A 28 -1.32 8.55 -0.17
CA PHE A 28 0.09 8.21 -0.34
C PHE A 28 0.68 8.73 -1.64
N PHE A 29 0.00 8.56 -2.77
CA PHE A 29 0.57 8.80 -4.10
C PHE A 29 0.36 10.23 -4.61
N GLU A 30 -0.73 10.91 -4.26
CA GLU A 30 -0.95 12.26 -4.78
C GLU A 30 0.04 13.26 -4.14
N GLY A 31 0.86 13.88 -4.98
CA GLY A 31 1.92 14.80 -4.55
C GLY A 31 3.22 14.12 -4.11
N ASN A 32 3.28 12.79 -4.18
CA ASN A 32 4.49 12.00 -3.96
C ASN A 32 5.26 11.84 -5.29
N ASN A 33 6.52 12.27 -5.30
CA ASN A 33 7.46 12.05 -6.41
C ASN A 33 8.74 11.35 -5.92
N ASP A 34 8.75 10.83 -4.70
CA ASP A 34 9.91 10.19 -4.08
C ASP A 34 9.95 8.71 -4.45
N GLU A 35 10.80 8.33 -5.40
CA GLU A 35 11.00 6.94 -5.80
C GLU A 35 11.54 6.04 -4.68
N SER A 36 12.13 6.63 -3.63
CA SER A 36 12.59 5.87 -2.46
C SER A 36 11.42 5.44 -1.55
N SER A 37 10.24 6.03 -1.74
CA SER A 37 9.08 5.81 -0.86
C SER A 37 8.41 4.46 -1.02
N ILE A 38 8.63 3.77 -2.14
CA ILE A 38 8.10 2.42 -2.41
C ILE A 38 8.93 1.72 -3.47
N GLY A 39 9.19 0.42 -3.32
CA GLY A 39 9.91 -0.37 -4.33
C GLY A 39 11.37 0.08 -4.55
N CYS A 40 11.99 0.73 -3.56
CA CYS A 40 13.27 1.42 -3.70
C CYS A 40 14.45 0.52 -4.10
N ASN A 41 14.35 -0.80 -3.92
CA ASN A 41 15.38 -1.76 -4.35
C ASN A 41 15.18 -2.31 -5.77
N LEU A 42 14.12 -1.90 -6.48
CA LEU A 42 13.95 -2.26 -7.89
C LEU A 42 15.08 -1.64 -8.72
N MET A 43 15.78 -2.50 -9.48
CA MET A 43 16.91 -2.07 -10.32
C MET A 43 16.47 -1.07 -11.40
N ASP A 44 15.35 -1.38 -12.06
CA ASP A 44 14.69 -0.52 -13.04
C ASP A 44 13.38 -0.01 -12.44
N HIS A 45 13.49 0.88 -11.45
CA HIS A 45 12.31 1.39 -10.74
C HIS A 45 11.34 2.09 -11.71
N PRO A 46 10.06 1.67 -11.77
CA PRO A 46 9.11 2.16 -12.78
C PRO A 46 8.58 3.57 -12.50
N GLY A 47 8.93 4.15 -11.34
CA GLY A 47 8.47 5.44 -10.88
C GLY A 47 7.14 5.38 -10.11
N VAL A 48 6.98 6.31 -9.17
CA VAL A 48 5.80 6.40 -8.27
C VAL A 48 4.49 6.54 -9.06
N GLU A 49 4.50 7.28 -10.18
CA GLU A 49 3.33 7.44 -11.06
C GLU A 49 2.85 6.11 -11.64
N LYS A 50 3.77 5.25 -12.11
CA LYS A 50 3.43 3.94 -12.65
C LYS A 50 2.88 3.00 -11.59
N PHE A 51 3.43 3.04 -10.37
CA PHE A 51 2.84 2.35 -9.21
C PHE A 51 1.40 2.79 -8.99
N TYR A 52 1.16 4.10 -8.88
CA TYR A 52 -0.17 4.64 -8.63
C TYR A 52 -1.16 4.21 -9.72
N ASP A 53 -0.77 4.35 -11.01
CA ASP A 53 -1.60 3.98 -12.15
C ASP A 53 -2.01 2.50 -12.17
N VAL A 54 -1.08 1.59 -11.83
CA VAL A 54 -1.37 0.15 -11.80
C VAL A 54 -2.31 -0.16 -10.63
N LEU A 55 -1.99 0.33 -9.43
CA LEU A 55 -2.77 0.06 -8.22
C LEU A 55 -4.18 0.66 -8.31
N LEU A 56 -4.32 1.86 -8.88
CA LEU A 56 -5.62 2.49 -9.12
C LEU A 56 -6.47 1.69 -10.11
N ARG A 57 -5.86 1.14 -11.18
CA ARG A 57 -6.54 0.25 -12.13
C ARG A 57 -6.94 -1.10 -11.52
N ILE A 58 -6.22 -1.56 -10.50
CA ILE A 58 -6.60 -2.75 -9.72
C ILE A 58 -7.79 -2.41 -8.82
N ARG A 59 -7.72 -1.31 -8.06
CA ARG A 59 -8.80 -0.87 -7.19
C ARG A 59 -10.14 -0.68 -7.91
N ASN A 60 -10.10 -0.26 -9.17
CA ASN A 60 -11.29 -0.03 -9.99
C ASN A 60 -11.90 -1.31 -10.62
N LYS A 61 -11.45 -2.52 -10.25
CA LYS A 61 -12.05 -3.77 -10.73
C LYS A 61 -13.23 -4.18 -9.84
N ASP A 62 -14.29 -4.73 -10.44
CA ASP A 62 -15.51 -5.15 -9.73
C ASP A 62 -15.29 -6.20 -8.62
N ASN A 63 -14.18 -6.94 -8.69
CA ASN A 63 -13.81 -7.98 -7.74
C ASN A 63 -12.78 -7.50 -6.69
N VAL A 64 -12.49 -6.20 -6.64
CA VAL A 64 -11.61 -5.55 -5.67
C VAL A 64 -12.44 -4.58 -4.83
N GLN A 65 -12.37 -4.74 -3.51
CA GLN A 65 -13.05 -3.89 -2.54
C GLN A 65 -12.23 -2.63 -2.28
N ASP A 66 -10.93 -2.78 -2.07
CA ASP A 66 -10.02 -1.65 -1.85
C ASP A 66 -8.56 -2.02 -2.13
N VAL A 67 -7.73 -1.00 -2.28
CA VAL A 67 -6.27 -1.09 -2.31
C VAL A 67 -5.71 -0.02 -1.36
N LEU A 68 -4.93 -0.45 -0.38
CA LEU A 68 -4.45 0.35 0.74
C LEU A 68 -2.93 0.29 0.82
N VAL A 69 -2.30 1.38 1.22
CA VAL A 69 -0.85 1.46 1.41
C VAL A 69 -0.55 1.30 2.89
N GLU A 70 0.32 0.35 3.24
CA GLU A 70 0.87 0.26 4.59
C GLU A 70 2.02 1.24 4.74
N ILE A 71 2.03 2.02 5.82
CA ILE A 71 3.13 2.94 6.11
C ILE A 71 4.06 2.30 7.13
N MET A 72 5.28 2.03 6.70
CA MET A 72 6.32 1.43 7.53
C MET A 72 7.03 2.50 8.36
N GLU A 73 7.34 3.63 7.74
CA GLU A 73 8.12 4.69 8.39
C GLU A 73 7.66 6.10 7.95
N LEU A 74 7.75 7.04 8.88
CA LEU A 74 7.68 8.47 8.61
C LEU A 74 9.08 9.07 8.72
N GLU A 75 9.52 9.73 7.66
CA GLU A 75 10.80 10.40 7.61
C GLU A 75 10.74 11.74 8.36
N ASP A 76 11.72 11.97 9.24
CA ASP A 76 11.85 13.23 10.00
C ASP A 76 12.20 14.42 9.08
N ASP A 77 12.85 14.15 7.95
CA ASP A 77 13.19 15.16 6.95
C ASP A 77 11.99 15.43 6.02
N GLU A 78 11.61 16.70 5.92
CA GLU A 78 10.50 17.14 5.07
C GLU A 78 10.77 16.95 3.56
N GLU A 79 12.01 16.59 3.18
CA GLU A 79 12.37 16.23 1.80
C GLU A 79 11.96 14.80 1.41
N TYR A 80 11.87 13.84 2.35
CA TYR A 80 11.55 12.43 2.04
C TYR A 80 10.10 12.08 2.35
N TRP A 81 9.43 11.34 1.47
CA TRP A 81 8.03 10.97 1.71
C TRP A 81 7.88 9.89 2.80
N ALA A 82 6.64 9.59 3.20
CA ALA A 82 6.38 8.41 4.01
C ALA A 82 6.82 7.15 3.26
N PHE A 83 7.43 6.18 3.95
CA PHE A 83 7.94 4.97 3.35
C PHE A 83 6.96 3.81 3.46
N SER A 84 6.84 3.04 2.37
CA SER A 84 6.02 1.83 2.27
C SER A 84 6.79 0.73 1.55
N GLU A 85 6.77 -0.46 2.14
CA GLU A 85 7.22 -1.69 1.47
C GLU A 85 6.03 -2.51 0.96
N ARG A 86 4.79 -2.11 1.26
CA ARG A 86 3.64 -3.03 1.21
C ARG A 86 2.34 -2.36 0.83
N ILE A 87 1.65 -3.02 -0.08
CA ILE A 87 0.30 -2.70 -0.52
C ILE A 87 -0.64 -3.84 -0.10
N TYR A 88 -1.79 -3.48 0.47
CA TYR A 88 -2.88 -4.41 0.73
C TYR A 88 -3.91 -4.33 -0.39
N VAL A 89 -4.29 -5.48 -0.95
CA VAL A 89 -5.39 -5.59 -1.90
C VAL A 89 -6.48 -6.44 -1.28
N ILE A 90 -7.68 -5.86 -1.15
CA ILE A 90 -8.85 -6.56 -0.64
C ILE A 90 -9.66 -7.06 -1.82
N THR A 91 -9.73 -8.36 -2.04
CA THR A 91 -10.32 -8.93 -3.26
C THR A 91 -10.93 -10.31 -3.03
N SER A 92 -11.84 -10.71 -3.93
CA SER A 92 -12.39 -12.06 -4.01
C SER A 92 -11.61 -13.00 -4.94
N VAL A 93 -10.60 -12.50 -5.67
CA VAL A 93 -9.77 -13.35 -6.53
C VAL A 93 -8.70 -14.09 -5.74
N ASN A 94 -8.07 -15.08 -6.38
CA ASN A 94 -6.91 -15.76 -5.81
C ASN A 94 -5.59 -15.02 -6.12
N GLU A 95 -4.56 -15.38 -5.37
CA GLU A 95 -3.20 -14.85 -5.45
C GLU A 95 -2.61 -14.91 -6.87
N SER A 96 -2.83 -16.02 -7.61
CA SER A 96 -2.30 -16.17 -8.97
C SER A 96 -2.87 -15.13 -9.94
N LEU A 97 -4.19 -14.88 -9.87
CA LEU A 97 -4.81 -13.85 -10.70
C LEU A 97 -4.38 -12.45 -10.25
N LEU A 98 -4.28 -12.21 -8.94
CA LEU A 98 -3.76 -10.94 -8.41
C LEU A 98 -2.33 -10.66 -8.88
N GLY A 99 -1.43 -11.65 -8.81
CA GLY A 99 -0.05 -11.54 -9.26
C GLY A 99 0.08 -11.17 -10.74
N SER A 100 -0.85 -11.63 -11.58
CA SER A 100 -0.88 -11.24 -12.99
C SER A 100 -1.22 -9.76 -13.22
N TRP A 101 -1.83 -9.08 -12.26
CA TRP A 101 -2.18 -7.66 -12.36
C TRP A 101 -1.02 -6.73 -11.96
N VAL A 102 -0.13 -7.22 -11.09
CA VAL A 102 0.99 -6.45 -10.54
C VAL A 102 2.34 -6.85 -11.14
N THR A 103 2.36 -7.69 -12.18
CA THR A 103 3.61 -8.15 -12.81
C THR A 103 4.50 -6.98 -13.26
N ASP A 104 3.91 -5.91 -13.78
CA ASP A 104 4.62 -4.69 -14.19
C ASP A 104 5.31 -3.93 -13.03
N LEU A 105 4.97 -4.25 -11.78
CA LEU A 105 5.55 -3.63 -10.59
C LEU A 105 6.60 -4.52 -9.93
N GLU A 106 6.82 -5.74 -10.42
CA GLU A 106 7.86 -6.67 -9.94
C GLU A 106 7.89 -6.87 -8.40
N PRO A 107 6.75 -7.21 -7.75
CA PRO A 107 6.77 -7.48 -6.32
C PRO A 107 7.64 -8.69 -5.98
N SER A 108 8.26 -8.67 -4.81
CA SER A 108 9.05 -9.78 -4.28
C SER A 108 8.15 -10.98 -3.96
N GLU A 109 7.04 -10.73 -3.27
CA GLU A 109 6.13 -11.79 -2.81
C GLU A 109 4.71 -11.25 -2.59
N ILE A 110 3.74 -12.17 -2.58
CA ILE A 110 2.33 -11.92 -2.28
C ILE A 110 1.90 -12.90 -1.20
N ASP A 111 1.52 -12.38 -0.03
CA ASP A 111 1.02 -13.18 1.10
C ASP A 111 -0.46 -12.89 1.39
N GLU A 112 -1.13 -13.78 2.12
CA GLU A 112 -2.51 -13.57 2.58
C GLU A 112 -2.54 -12.90 3.97
N GLY A 113 -3.35 -11.86 4.12
CA GLY A 113 -3.59 -11.14 5.37
C GLY A 113 -2.83 -9.83 5.55
N TYR A 114 -2.99 -9.23 6.72
CA TYR A 114 -2.23 -8.05 7.15
C TYR A 114 -0.94 -8.51 7.85
N ALA A 115 0.23 -8.02 7.41
CA ALA A 115 1.53 -8.49 7.88
C ALA A 115 1.73 -8.30 9.39
N PHE A 116 1.25 -7.17 9.93
CA PHE A 116 1.36 -6.83 11.35
C PHE A 116 0.05 -6.96 12.13
N GLY A 117 -0.93 -7.68 11.56
CA GLY A 117 -2.30 -7.77 12.08
C GLY A 117 -3.21 -6.67 11.54
N GLU A 118 -4.52 -6.81 11.75
CA GLU A 118 -5.55 -5.93 11.19
C GLU A 118 -5.48 -4.50 11.76
N PRO A 119 -5.18 -3.47 10.94
CA PRO A 119 -5.13 -2.09 11.40
C PRO A 119 -6.50 -1.55 11.81
N PRO A 120 -6.59 -0.57 12.74
CA PRO A 120 -7.87 -0.01 13.21
C PRO A 120 -8.76 0.57 12.10
N ASN A 121 -8.15 1.05 11.01
CA ASN A 121 -8.84 1.66 9.88
C ASN A 121 -9.12 0.66 8.74
N ALA A 122 -8.81 -0.62 8.92
CA ALA A 122 -9.12 -1.65 7.93
C ALA A 122 -10.64 -1.72 7.71
N PRO A 123 -11.13 -1.74 6.46
CA PRO A 123 -12.55 -1.87 6.21
C PRO A 123 -13.00 -3.30 6.54
N SER A 124 -14.24 -3.44 7.00
CA SER A 124 -14.85 -4.76 7.13
C SER A 124 -14.93 -5.43 5.76
N LEU A 125 -14.47 -6.68 5.68
CA LEU A 125 -14.42 -7.43 4.43
C LEU A 125 -15.83 -7.75 3.92
N LEU A 126 -16.03 -7.58 2.61
CA LEU A 126 -17.21 -8.14 1.93
C LEU A 126 -17.20 -9.68 2.03
N PRO A 127 -18.37 -10.34 1.95
CA PRO A 127 -18.43 -11.80 1.95
C PRO A 127 -17.53 -12.41 0.87
N GLU A 128 -16.76 -13.44 1.23
CA GLU A 128 -15.80 -14.13 0.36
C GLU A 128 -14.56 -13.30 -0.06
N TYR A 129 -14.43 -12.04 0.38
CA TYR A 129 -13.23 -11.23 0.15
C TYR A 129 -12.17 -11.52 1.21
N LYS A 130 -10.92 -11.37 0.80
CA LYS A 130 -9.74 -11.50 1.66
C LYS A 130 -8.72 -10.43 1.32
N VAL A 131 -7.74 -10.28 2.20
CA VAL A 131 -6.64 -9.33 2.06
C VAL A 131 -5.43 -10.10 1.53
N TYR A 132 -4.78 -9.52 0.53
CA TYR A 132 -3.44 -9.92 0.10
C TYR A 132 -2.46 -8.79 0.36
N SER A 133 -1.29 -9.10 0.90
CA SER A 133 -0.16 -8.19 1.01
C SER A 133 0.80 -8.42 -0.12
N ILE A 134 1.04 -7.37 -0.90
CA ILE A 134 2.02 -7.33 -2.00
C ILE A 134 3.18 -6.49 -1.49
N TRP A 135 4.40 -7.04 -1.48
CA TRP A 135 5.54 -6.31 -0.92
C TRP A 135 6.80 -6.39 -1.79
N TRP A 136 7.66 -5.40 -1.59
CA TRP A 136 8.97 -5.24 -2.23
C TRP A 136 10.03 -5.25 -1.13
N ASP A 137 11.08 -6.05 -1.34
CA ASP A 137 12.24 -6.12 -0.42
C ASP A 137 13.14 -4.92 -0.64
#